data_AF-G9WPM7-F1
#
_entry.id   AF-G9WPM7-F1
#
_cell.length_a   1.000
_cell.length_b   1.000
_cell.length_c   1.000
_cell.angle_alpha   90.00
_cell.angle_beta   90.00
_cell.angle_gamma   90.00
#
_symmetry.space_group_name_H-M   'P 1'
#
loop_
_entity.id
_entity.type
_entity.pdbx_description
1 polymer ?
#
loop_
_entity_poly.entity_id
_entity_poly.type
_entity_poly.pdbx_seq_one_letter_code
_entity_poly.pdbx_strand_id
1 'polypeptide(L)'
;MNMILMPFVQILLWIWFLGCTITWRFGKRILVEGMGIQSAEFAMLCLYSIGLISYYFFQPIGKWILFTILVLWLMIQFFCHWYYTIFGASERKLKGYNACFQGTLRIIPMSEKRVIPDLYHIVLHILILLNGILCLLSRYPG
;
A
#
# COMPACT_ATOMS: atom_id res chain seq x y z
N MET A 1 20.65 -2.91 -12.07
CA MET A 1 19.72 -2.02 -11.33
C MET A 1 20.56 -1.10 -10.47
N ASN A 2 20.24 0.20 -10.39
CA ASN A 2 21.04 1.15 -9.59
C ASN A 2 21.08 0.69 -8.13
N MET A 3 22.28 0.57 -7.55
CA MET A 3 22.52 0.05 -6.19
C MET A 3 21.76 0.83 -5.11
N ILE A 4 21.33 2.06 -5.40
CA ILE A 4 20.64 2.94 -4.46
C ILE A 4 19.12 2.92 -4.67
N LEU A 5 18.64 2.69 -5.90
CA LEU A 5 17.22 2.87 -6.24
C LEU A 5 16.31 1.85 -5.55
N MET A 6 16.70 0.57 -5.54
CA MET A 6 15.88 -0.49 -4.93
C MET A 6 15.74 -0.32 -3.41
N PRO A 7 16.83 -0.17 -2.64
CA PRO A 7 16.71 0.10 -1.21
C PRO A 7 15.90 1.38 -0.92
N PHE A 8 16.09 2.43 -1.72
CA PHE A 8 15.35 3.68 -1.56
C PHE A 8 13.84 3.47 -1.70
N VAL A 9 13.39 2.81 -2.76
CA VAL A 9 11.96 2.53 -2.98
C VAL A 9 11.40 1.63 -1.89
N GLN A 10 12.17 0.63 -1.43
CA GLN A 10 11.74 -0.27 -0.36
C GLN A 10 11.56 0.45 0.98
N ILE A 11 12.50 1.32 1.36
CA ILE A 11 12.42 2.14 2.57
C ILE A 11 11.28 3.15 2.45
N LEU A 12 11.14 3.80 1.30
CA LEU A 12 10.04 4.74 1.06
C LEU A 12 8.68 4.05 1.18
N LEU A 13 8.52 2.86 0.59
CA LEU A 13 7.31 2.05 0.74
C LEU A 13 7.09 1.67 2.20
N TRP A 14 8.13 1.23 2.92
CA TRP A 14 8.03 0.86 4.33
C TRP A 14 7.55 2.03 5.20
N ILE A 15 8.17 3.21 5.04
CA ILE A 15 7.78 4.43 5.74
C ILE A 15 6.34 4.80 5.36
N TRP A 16 6.00 4.79 4.07
CA TRP A 16 4.65 5.11 3.63
C TRP A 16 3.63 4.18 4.28
N PHE A 17 3.90 2.87 4.33
CA PHE A 17 3.05 1.83 4.92
C PHE A 17 2.72 2.09 6.39
N LEU A 18 3.60 2.73 7.16
CA LEU A 18 3.29 3.12 8.54
C LEU A 18 2.03 3.99 8.64
N GLY A 19 1.68 4.75 7.60
CA GLY A 19 0.43 5.50 7.55
C GLY A 19 -0.84 4.61 7.65
N CYS A 20 -0.78 3.36 7.20
CA CYS A 20 -1.87 2.41 7.35
C CYS A 20 -2.08 1.97 8.80
N THR A 21 -1.04 2.05 9.65
CA THR A 21 -1.10 1.59 11.05
C THR A 21 -1.17 2.76 12.02
N ILE A 22 -0.54 3.88 11.69
CA ILE A 22 -0.46 5.11 12.47
C ILE A 22 -1.10 6.24 11.68
N THR A 23 -2.08 6.92 12.28
CA THR A 23 -2.75 8.07 11.65
C THR A 23 -1.77 9.21 11.39
N TRP A 24 -1.70 9.68 10.15
CA TRP A 24 -0.87 10.82 9.77
C TRP A 24 -1.74 12.05 9.51
N ARG A 25 -1.40 13.17 10.16
CA ARG A 25 -2.12 14.45 10.04
C ARG A 25 -1.19 15.56 9.60
N PHE A 26 -1.68 16.41 8.70
CA PHE A 26 -1.01 17.65 8.29
C PHE A 26 -1.91 18.84 8.63
N GLY A 27 -1.59 19.49 9.75
CA GLY A 27 -2.41 20.56 10.31
C GLY A 27 -3.82 20.08 10.64
N LYS A 28 -4.82 20.65 9.95
CA LYS A 28 -6.25 20.29 10.14
C LYS A 28 -6.72 19.14 9.25
N ARG A 29 -5.91 18.66 8.31
CA ARG A 29 -6.29 17.59 7.35
C ARG A 29 -5.64 16.26 7.74
N ILE A 30 -6.37 15.16 7.58
CA ILE A 30 -5.85 13.81 7.79
C ILE A 30 -5.31 13.33 6.43
N LEU A 31 -4.09 12.81 6.37
CA LEU A 31 -3.60 12.17 5.14
C LEU A 31 -4.16 10.75 5.05
N VAL A 32 -4.05 10.01 6.14
CA VAL A 32 -4.56 8.64 6.30
C VAL A 32 -4.90 8.40 7.76
N GLU A 33 -5.97 7.65 8.00
CA GLU A 33 -6.34 7.15 9.31
C GLU A 33 -5.74 5.75 9.49
N GLY A 34 -4.93 5.58 10.53
CA GLY A 34 -4.27 4.32 10.82
C GLY A 34 -5.22 3.36 11.51
N MET A 35 -5.25 2.12 11.04
CA MET A 35 -6.11 1.06 11.58
C MET A 35 -5.59 0.45 12.89
N GLY A 36 -4.39 0.85 13.33
CA GLY A 36 -3.76 0.36 14.57
C GLY A 36 -3.03 -0.98 14.41
N ILE A 37 -2.50 -1.51 15.52
CA ILE A 37 -1.64 -2.70 15.53
C ILE A 37 -2.39 -4.04 15.43
N GLN A 38 -3.70 -4.05 15.72
CA GLN A 38 -4.54 -5.26 15.60
C GLN A 38 -5.19 -5.39 14.22
N SER A 39 -4.67 -4.66 13.23
CA SER A 39 -5.24 -4.55 11.90
C SER A 39 -4.57 -5.50 10.90
N ALA A 40 -5.27 -5.79 9.79
CA ALA A 40 -4.69 -6.57 8.69
C ALA A 40 -3.52 -5.82 8.04
N GLU A 41 -3.59 -4.48 8.03
CA GLU A 41 -2.55 -3.57 7.60
C GLU A 41 -1.26 -3.77 8.41
N PHE A 42 -1.35 -3.85 9.74
CA PHE A 42 -0.17 -4.11 10.58
C PHE A 42 0.43 -5.49 10.32
N ALA A 43 -0.41 -6.53 10.17
CA ALA A 43 0.08 -7.86 9.78
C ALA A 43 0.84 -7.82 8.44
N MET A 44 0.32 -7.06 7.46
CA MET A 44 0.96 -6.87 6.17
C MET A 44 2.27 -6.06 6.24
N LEU A 45 2.37 -5.07 7.13
CA LEU A 45 3.63 -4.38 7.42
C LEU A 45 4.69 -5.34 7.99
N CYS A 46 4.30 -6.22 8.91
CA CYS A 46 5.18 -7.25 9.45
C CYS A 46 5.64 -8.24 8.37
N LEU A 47 4.71 -8.74 7.53
CA LEU A 47 5.05 -9.60 6.40
C LEU A 47 6.00 -8.89 5.43
N TYR A 48 5.72 -7.65 5.08
CA TYR A 48 6.60 -6.87 4.20
C TYR A 48 8.00 -6.68 4.81
N SER A 49 8.10 -6.43 6.12
CA SER A 49 9.38 -6.34 6.83
C SER A 49 10.15 -7.67 6.79
N ILE A 50 9.48 -8.80 7.01
CA ILE A 50 10.07 -10.14 6.85
C ILE A 50 10.50 -10.38 5.39
N GLY A 51 9.71 -9.93 4.42
CA GLY A 51 10.05 -9.99 3.00
C GLY A 51 11.32 -9.21 2.67
N LEU A 52 11.49 -8.00 3.22
CA LEU A 52 12.70 -7.21 3.05
C LEU A 52 13.92 -7.91 3.66
N ILE A 53 13.82 -8.41 4.89
CA ILE A 53 14.90 -9.19 5.52
C ILE A 53 15.23 -10.41 4.65
N SER A 54 14.20 -11.14 4.21
CA SER A 54 14.37 -12.30 3.34
C SER A 54 15.13 -11.94 2.07
N TYR A 55 14.75 -10.84 1.41
CA TYR A 55 15.38 -10.33 0.21
C TYR A 55 16.87 -10.02 0.40
N TYR A 56 17.28 -9.44 1.53
CA TYR A 56 18.70 -9.09 1.71
C TYR A 56 19.58 -10.24 2.19
N PHE A 57 19.04 -11.21 2.93
CA PHE A 57 19.85 -12.23 3.60
C PHE A 57 19.70 -13.65 3.06
N PHE A 58 18.65 -13.94 2.26
CA PHE A 58 18.30 -15.32 1.87
C PHE A 58 18.06 -15.49 0.37
N GLN A 59 18.92 -14.90 -0.46
CA GLN A 59 18.84 -15.05 -1.91
C GLN A 59 19.18 -16.49 -2.34
N PRO A 60 18.54 -17.03 -3.40
CA PRO A 60 17.56 -16.39 -4.30
C PRO A 60 16.12 -16.39 -3.77
N ILE A 61 15.83 -17.17 -2.73
CA ILE A 61 14.47 -17.43 -2.24
C ILE A 61 13.82 -16.15 -1.72
N GLY A 62 14.60 -15.31 -1.04
CA GLY A 62 14.16 -14.04 -0.48
C GLY A 62 13.55 -13.08 -1.49
N LYS A 63 14.04 -13.08 -2.73
CA LYS A 63 13.43 -12.32 -3.83
C LYS A 63 11.99 -12.75 -4.08
N TRP A 64 11.74 -14.05 -4.16
CA TRP A 64 10.41 -14.58 -4.44
C TRP A 64 9.46 -14.44 -3.25
N ILE A 65 9.97 -14.53 -2.02
CA ILE A 65 9.20 -14.22 -0.81
C ILE A 65 8.71 -12.76 -0.85
N LEU A 66 9.62 -11.80 -1.04
CA LEU A 66 9.27 -10.38 -1.11
C LEU A 66 8.27 -10.10 -2.25
N PHE A 67 8.51 -10.67 -3.44
CA PHE A 67 7.63 -10.48 -4.58
C PHE A 67 6.22 -11.01 -4.31
N THR A 68 6.09 -12.19 -3.71
CA THR A 68 4.79 -12.78 -3.37
C THR A 68 4.03 -11.91 -2.37
N ILE A 69 4.70 -11.38 -1.36
CA ILE A 69 4.09 -10.47 -0.38
C ILE A 69 3.60 -9.18 -1.06
N LEU A 70 4.40 -8.59 -1.96
CA LEU A 70 4.02 -7.41 -2.73
C LEU A 70 2.78 -7.66 -3.61
N VAL A 71 2.72 -8.81 -4.29
CA VAL A 71 1.56 -9.20 -5.11
C VAL A 71 0.33 -9.42 -4.24
N LEU A 72 0.45 -10.13 -3.12
CA LEU A 72 -0.65 -10.34 -2.18
C LEU A 72 -1.20 -8.99 -1.69
N TRP A 73 -0.30 -8.07 -1.32
CA TRP A 73 -0.72 -6.75 -0.86
C TRP A 73 -1.39 -5.93 -1.96
N LEU A 74 -0.83 -5.93 -3.16
CA LEU A 74 -1.41 -5.26 -4.31
C LEU A 74 -2.83 -5.76 -4.61
N MET A 75 -3.06 -7.08 -4.53
CA MET A 75 -4.39 -7.65 -4.72
C MET A 75 -5.38 -7.17 -3.66
N ILE A 76 -5.00 -7.24 -2.38
CA ILE A 76 -5.87 -6.78 -1.27
C ILE A 76 -6.22 -5.30 -1.47
N GLN A 77 -5.21 -4.46 -1.73
CA GLN A 77 -5.35 -3.04 -1.99
C GLN A 77 -6.25 -2.75 -3.21
N PHE A 78 -6.10 -3.50 -4.30
CA PHE A 78 -6.95 -3.39 -5.48
C PHE A 78 -8.42 -3.67 -5.15
N PHE A 79 -8.70 -4.75 -4.41
CA PHE A 79 -10.08 -5.10 -4.03
C PHE A 79 -10.67 -4.12 -3.01
N CYS A 80 -9.88 -3.55 -2.12
CA CYS A 80 -10.36 -2.55 -1.16
C CYS A 80 -10.74 -1.22 -1.83
N HIS A 81 -9.98 -0.80 -2.85
CA HIS A 81 -10.08 0.55 -3.40
C HIS A 81 -10.56 0.57 -4.86
N TRP A 82 -9.79 -0.02 -5.78
CA TRP A 82 -10.00 0.17 -7.22
C TRP A 82 -11.10 -0.70 -7.82
N TYR A 83 -11.33 -1.91 -7.31
CA TYR A 83 -12.41 -2.77 -7.78
C TYR A 83 -13.76 -2.04 -7.77
N TYR A 84 -14.06 -1.37 -6.65
CA TYR A 84 -15.29 -0.60 -6.46
C TYR A 84 -15.28 0.76 -7.17
N THR A 85 -14.12 1.26 -7.59
CA THR A 85 -14.00 2.40 -8.50
C THR A 85 -14.42 2.02 -9.92
N ILE A 86 -13.99 0.85 -10.40
CA ILE A 86 -14.19 0.41 -11.79
C ILE A 86 -15.60 -0.18 -11.98
N PHE A 87 -15.99 -1.11 -11.10
CA PHE A 87 -17.23 -1.87 -11.23
C PHE A 87 -18.40 -1.27 -10.45
N GLY A 88 -18.16 -0.20 -9.69
CA GLY A 88 -19.15 0.42 -8.81
C GLY A 88 -19.27 -0.31 -7.46
N ALA A 89 -19.99 0.31 -6.53
CA ALA A 89 -20.21 -0.22 -5.19
C ALA A 89 -21.70 -0.18 -4.83
N SER A 90 -22.15 -1.11 -3.98
CA SER A 90 -23.46 -0.98 -3.34
C SER A 90 -23.52 0.33 -2.54
N GLU A 91 -24.70 0.95 -2.44
CA GLU A 91 -24.88 2.20 -1.67
C GLU A 91 -24.39 2.08 -0.22
N ARG A 92 -24.65 0.95 0.45
CA ARG A 92 -24.19 0.71 1.83
C ARG A 92 -22.66 0.78 1.93
N LYS A 93 -21.96 0.10 1.02
CA LYS A 93 -20.49 0.12 0.98
C LYS A 93 -19.94 1.51 0.65
N LEU A 94 -20.59 2.21 -0.28
CA LEU A 94 -20.21 3.55 -0.67
C LEU A 94 -20.35 4.56 0.48
N LYS A 95 -21.48 4.54 1.19
CA LYS A 95 -21.72 5.39 2.36
C LYS A 95 -20.70 5.10 3.47
N GLY A 96 -20.44 3.82 3.77
CA GLY A 96 -19.44 3.42 4.75
C GLY A 96 -18.03 3.89 4.39
N TYR A 97 -17.62 3.71 3.13
CA TYR A 97 -16.31 4.16 2.64
C TYR A 97 -16.18 5.69 2.69
N ASN A 98 -17.17 6.42 2.17
CA ASN A 98 -17.13 7.88 2.16
C ASN A 98 -17.12 8.47 3.57
N ALA A 99 -17.83 7.87 4.53
CA ALA A 99 -17.80 8.26 5.93
C ALA A 99 -16.42 8.00 6.57
N CYS A 100 -15.87 6.79 6.37
CA CYS A 100 -14.55 6.41 6.88
C CYS A 100 -13.44 7.34 6.38
N PHE A 101 -13.48 7.71 5.10
CA PHE A 101 -12.45 8.54 4.46
C PHE A 101 -12.90 10.00 4.27
N GLN A 102 -13.83 10.52 5.07
CA GLN A 102 -14.38 11.87 4.89
C GLN A 102 -13.35 12.96 5.14
N GLY A 103 -12.45 12.75 6.10
CA GLY A 103 -11.41 13.70 6.48
C GLY A 103 -10.09 13.55 5.73
N THR A 104 -9.96 12.55 4.83
CA THR A 104 -8.68 12.26 4.18
C THR A 104 -8.42 13.16 2.97
N LEU A 105 -7.14 13.37 2.65
CA LEU A 105 -6.74 14.17 1.51
C LEU A 105 -7.05 13.43 0.20
N ARG A 106 -7.86 14.05 -0.66
CA ARG A 106 -8.28 13.46 -1.94
C ARG A 106 -7.88 14.35 -3.10
N ILE A 107 -7.41 13.73 -4.19
CA ILE A 107 -7.20 14.40 -5.48
C ILE A 107 -8.54 14.50 -6.21
N ILE A 108 -9.30 13.39 -6.23
CA ILE A 108 -10.58 13.29 -6.92
C ILE A 108 -11.70 13.39 -5.88
N PRO A 109 -12.72 14.26 -6.09
CA PRO A 109 -13.83 14.41 -5.15
C PRO A 109 -14.64 13.11 -5.01
N MET A 110 -15.39 12.99 -3.92
CA MET A 110 -16.22 11.80 -3.69
C MET A 110 -17.26 11.63 -4.80
N SER A 111 -17.65 10.38 -5.06
CA SER A 111 -18.74 10.04 -5.97
C SER A 111 -19.86 9.34 -5.21
N GLU A 112 -21.09 9.58 -5.64
CA GLU A 112 -22.29 8.87 -5.19
C GLU A 112 -22.52 7.54 -5.92
N LYS A 113 -21.67 7.19 -6.89
CA LYS A 113 -21.82 5.96 -7.70
C LYS A 113 -20.63 5.00 -7.58
N ARG A 114 -19.46 5.50 -7.17
CA ARG A 114 -18.19 4.77 -7.20
C ARG A 114 -17.32 5.11 -6.01
N VAL A 115 -16.62 4.11 -5.48
CA VAL A 115 -15.56 4.37 -4.48
C VAL A 115 -14.42 5.08 -5.17
N ILE A 116 -13.91 6.15 -4.56
CA ILE A 116 -12.75 6.88 -5.07
C ILE A 116 -11.65 6.80 -4.00
N PRO A 117 -10.49 6.20 -4.33
CA PRO A 117 -9.37 6.10 -3.39
C PRO A 117 -8.86 7.49 -3.00
N ASP A 118 -8.41 7.65 -1.76
CA ASP A 118 -7.76 8.89 -1.34
C ASP A 118 -6.30 8.95 -1.84
N LEU A 119 -5.64 10.11 -1.66
CA LEU A 119 -4.28 10.30 -2.14
C LEU A 119 -3.34 9.22 -1.58
N TYR A 120 -3.50 8.90 -0.30
CA TYR A 120 -2.60 8.00 0.39
C TYR A 120 -2.60 6.60 -0.24
N HIS A 121 -3.79 6.03 -0.48
CA HIS A 121 -3.92 4.70 -1.08
C HIS A 121 -3.50 4.69 -2.56
N ILE A 122 -3.67 5.79 -3.30
CA ILE A 122 -3.14 5.92 -4.67
C ILE A 122 -1.61 5.83 -4.66
N VAL A 123 -0.94 6.61 -3.81
CA VAL A 123 0.53 6.60 -3.70
C VAL A 123 1.02 5.24 -3.22
N LEU A 124 0.32 4.61 -2.26
CA LEU A 124 0.65 3.28 -1.76
C LEU A 124 0.65 2.24 -2.90
N HIS A 125 -0.37 2.24 -3.77
CA HIS A 125 -0.42 1.34 -4.94
C HIS A 125 0.77 1.54 -5.88
N ILE A 126 1.12 2.80 -6.17
CA ILE A 126 2.24 3.13 -7.05
C ILE A 126 3.55 2.60 -6.46
N LEU A 127 3.78 2.80 -5.16
CA LEU A 127 4.99 2.34 -4.48
C LEU A 127 5.10 0.81 -4.46
N ILE A 128 3.97 0.10 -4.24
CA ILE A 128 3.94 -1.38 -4.31
C ILE A 128 4.28 -1.87 -5.71
N LEU A 129 3.65 -1.30 -6.75
CA LEU A 129 3.90 -1.66 -8.15
C LEU A 129 5.36 -1.41 -8.53
N LEU A 130 5.89 -0.24 -8.19
CA LEU A 130 7.29 0.11 -8.47
C LEU A 130 8.25 -0.86 -7.80
N ASN A 131 8.02 -1.18 -6.53
CA ASN A 131 8.84 -2.13 -5.80
C ASN A 131 8.74 -3.55 -6.38
N GLY A 132 7.55 -4.00 -6.78
CA GLY A 132 7.34 -5.28 -7.44
C GLY A 132 8.07 -5.39 -8.77
N ILE A 133 8.01 -4.35 -9.60
CA ILE A 133 8.73 -4.27 -10.88
C ILE A 133 10.24 -4.30 -10.64
N LEU A 134 10.75 -3.48 -9.72
CA LEU A 134 12.18 -3.46 -9.40
C LEU A 134 12.64 -4.80 -8.80
N CYS A 135 11.82 -5.45 -7.98
CA CYS A 135 12.08 -6.78 -7.44
C CYS A 135 12.23 -7.81 -8.57
N LEU A 136 11.34 -7.81 -9.56
CA LEU A 136 11.44 -8.69 -10.73
C LEU A 136 12.70 -8.42 -11.55
N LEU A 137 13.00 -7.16 -11.81
CA LEU A 137 14.15 -6.72 -12.61
C LEU A 137 15.49 -6.86 -11.87
N SER A 138 15.46 -7.08 -10.55
CA SER A 138 16.68 -7.28 -9.78
C SER A 138 17.40 -8.55 -10.21
N ARG A 139 18.70 -8.43 -10.48
CA ARG A 139 19.60 -9.58 -10.43
C ARG A 139 20.01 -9.74 -8.97
N TYR A 140 20.21 -10.99 -8.53
CA TYR A 140 20.52 -11.30 -7.14
C TYR A 140 21.57 -10.32 -6.61
N PRO A 141 21.31 -9.63 -5.47
CA PRO A 141 22.37 -8.90 -4.79
C PRO A 141 23.40 -9.95 -4.39
N GLY A 142 24.49 -10.02 -5.15
CA GLY A 142 25.70 -10.74 -4.80
C GLY A 142 26.53 -9.91 -3.84
#